data_AF-A0A355AMA1-F1
#
_entry.id   AF-A0A355AMA1-F1
#
_cell.length_a   1.000
_cell.length_b   1.000
_cell.length_c   1.000
_cell.angle_alpha   90.00
_cell.angle_beta   90.00
_cell.angle_gamma   90.00
#
_symmetry.space_group_name_H-M   'P 1'
#
loop_
_entity.id
_entity.type
_entity.pdbx_description
1 polymer ?
#
loop_
_entity_poly.entity_id
_entity_poly.type
_entity_poly.pdbx_seq_one_letter_code
_entity_poly.pdbx_strand_id
1 'polypeptide(L)'
;MTDFVQNCIDGLMFGSGYALLALGFTLVFGVMKRLNLSFGPSIMLGAYAGTWVYLNISDNAWLVALATVIATIAVGIYVERLCFRAIRHDATIASMVSSFAIWMQLEEVAMHLLPERTYPFPAFFTT
;
A
#
# COMPACT_ATOMS: atom_id res chain seq x y z
N MET A 1 -1.13 -4.08 36.85
CA MET A 1 0.15 -3.45 36.39
C MET A 1 0.63 -4.05 35.09
N THR A 2 0.51 -5.36 34.89
CA THR A 2 0.74 -6.07 33.62
C THR A 2 -0.01 -5.42 32.45
N ASP A 3 -1.29 -5.10 32.64
CA ASP A 3 -2.14 -4.58 31.56
C ASP A 3 -1.73 -3.17 31.13
N PHE A 4 -1.23 -2.35 32.06
CA PHE A 4 -0.70 -1.03 31.74
C PHE A 4 0.55 -1.13 30.88
N VAL A 5 1.48 -2.00 31.26
CA VAL A 5 2.72 -2.24 30.49
C VAL A 5 2.39 -2.82 29.11
N GLN A 6 1.45 -3.77 29.03
CA GLN A 6 1.02 -4.37 27.77
C GLN A 6 0.38 -3.33 26.84
N ASN A 7 -0.55 -2.50 27.34
CA ASN A 7 -1.16 -1.44 26.54
C ASN A 7 -0.14 -0.40 26.04
N CYS A 8 0.90 -0.10 26.82
CA CYS A 8 2.00 0.75 26.37
C CYS A 8 2.80 0.11 25.23
N ILE A 9 3.07 -1.20 25.32
CA ILE A 9 3.76 -1.95 24.27
C ILE A 9 2.90 -2.03 23.01
N ASP A 10 1.62 -2.36 23.12
CA ASP A 10 0.69 -2.43 22.00
C ASP A 10 0.57 -1.06 21.31
N GLY A 11 0.46 0.01 22.10
CA GLY A 11 0.47 1.38 21.60
C GLY A 11 1.75 1.74 20.86
N LEU A 12 2.91 1.30 21.35
CA LEU A 12 4.20 1.49 20.68
C LEU A 12 4.28 0.67 19.39
N MET A 13 3.78 -0.57 19.37
CA MET A 13 3.76 -1.41 18.18
C MET A 13 2.92 -0.77 17.07
N PHE A 14 1.68 -0.34 17.36
CA PHE A 14 0.86 0.36 16.39
C PHE A 14 1.46 1.72 15.99
N GLY A 15 1.96 2.49 16.97
CA GLY A 15 2.60 3.78 16.73
C GLY A 15 3.81 3.69 15.82
N SER A 16 4.62 2.63 15.94
CA SER A 16 5.79 2.40 15.09
C SER A 16 5.41 2.20 13.62
N GLY A 17 4.30 1.51 13.34
CA GLY A 17 3.78 1.34 11.98
C GLY A 17 3.37 2.68 11.36
N TYR A 18 2.65 3.52 12.11
CA TYR A 18 2.28 4.86 11.66
C TYR A 18 3.50 5.78 11.49
N ALA A 19 4.49 5.70 12.37
CA ALA A 19 5.73 6.45 12.25
C ALA A 19 6.51 6.07 11.00
N LEU A 20 6.58 4.77 10.66
CA LEU A 20 7.21 4.29 9.43
C LEU A 20 6.46 4.77 8.17
N LEU A 21 5.12 4.76 8.21
CA LEU A 21 4.29 5.33 7.13
C LEU A 21 4.59 6.82 6.92
N ALA A 22 4.65 7.60 8.01
CA ALA A 22 4.98 9.03 7.96
C ALA A 22 6.40 9.26 7.43
N LEU A 23 7.38 8.45 7.84
CA LEU A 23 8.74 8.49 7.31
C LEU A 23 8.80 8.18 5.82
N GLY A 24 8.02 7.20 5.33
CA GLY A 24 7.93 6.92 3.90
C GLY A 24 7.39 8.12 3.12
N PHE A 25 6.35 8.79 3.64
CA PHE A 25 5.80 10.00 3.03
C PHE A 25 6.81 11.15 3.00
N THR A 26 7.54 11.40 4.09
CA THR A 26 8.57 12.46 4.12
C THR A 26 9.75 12.16 3.20
N LEU A 27 10.13 10.89 3.00
CA LEU A 27 11.16 10.51 2.03
C LEU A 27 10.71 10.79 0.59
N VAL A 28 9.47 10.44 0.25
CA VAL A 28 8.93 10.64 -1.11
C VAL A 28 8.77 12.12 -1.43
N PHE A 29 8.04 12.86 -0.59
CA PHE A 29 7.70 14.26 -0.87
C PHE A 29 8.81 15.23 -0.45
N GLY A 30 9.53 14.95 0.63
CA GLY A 30 10.56 15.82 1.20
C GLY A 30 11.92 15.65 0.54
N VAL A 31 12.46 14.42 0.51
CA VAL A 31 13.82 14.17 0.03
C VAL A 31 13.86 13.99 -1.49
N MET A 32 13.03 13.12 -2.04
CA MET A 32 13.02 12.85 -3.48
C MET A 32 12.39 13.97 -4.30
N LYS A 33 11.62 14.88 -3.66
CA LYS A 33 10.90 15.99 -4.31
C LYS A 33 10.07 15.56 -5.53
N ARG A 34 9.60 14.31 -5.54
CA ARG A 34 8.71 13.77 -6.57
C ARG A 34 7.33 13.58 -5.96
N LEU A 35 6.33 14.17 -6.59
CA LEU A 35 4.94 14.07 -6.15
C LEU A 35 4.38 12.73 -6.64
N ASN A 36 4.55 11.68 -5.84
CA ASN A 36 4.08 10.33 -6.17
C ASN A 36 2.74 10.03 -5.51
N LEU A 37 1.65 10.11 -6.28
CA LEU A 37 0.32 9.79 -5.79
C LEU A 37 0.06 8.28 -5.67
N SER A 38 0.86 7.43 -6.32
CA SER A 38 0.69 5.98 -6.27
C SER A 38 1.27 5.33 -5.00
N PHE A 39 1.81 6.14 -4.07
CA PHE A 39 2.44 5.65 -2.84
C PHE A 39 1.50 4.79 -1.98
N GLY A 40 0.28 5.27 -1.70
CA GLY A 40 -0.72 4.54 -0.92
C GLY A 40 -1.10 3.19 -1.55
N PRO A 41 -1.54 3.16 -2.82
CA PRO A 41 -1.88 1.93 -3.53
C PRO A 41 -0.73 0.93 -3.63
N SER A 42 0.53 1.42 -3.68
CA SER A 42 1.71 0.54 -3.69
C SER A 42 1.86 -0.22 -2.38
N ILE A 43 1.62 0.46 -1.24
CA ILE A 43 1.60 -0.18 0.08
C ILE A 43 0.42 -1.15 0.20
N MET A 44 -0.76 -0.74 -0.29
CA MET A 44 -1.97 -1.55 -0.29
C MET A 44 -1.75 -2.90 -1.00
N LEU A 45 -1.20 -2.90 -2.22
CA LEU A 45 -0.93 -4.15 -2.95
C LEU A 45 0.11 -5.03 -2.26
N GLY A 46 1.13 -4.42 -1.65
CA GLY A 46 2.11 -5.15 -0.83
C GLY A 46 1.47 -5.87 0.36
N ALA A 47 0.61 -5.16 1.10
CA ALA A 47 -0.14 -5.73 2.22
C ALA A 47 -1.10 -6.83 1.76
N TYR A 48 -1.83 -6.62 0.65
CA TYR A 48 -2.73 -7.63 0.09
C TYR A 48 -2.02 -8.89 -0.33
N ALA A 49 -0.83 -8.80 -0.94
CA ALA A 49 -0.05 -9.98 -1.28
C ALA A 49 0.30 -10.81 -0.04
N GLY A 50 0.69 -10.15 1.06
CA GLY A 50 0.91 -10.81 2.35
C GLY A 50 -0.34 -11.48 2.90
N THR A 51 -1.47 -10.78 2.90
CA THR A 51 -2.75 -11.32 3.33
C THR A 51 -3.16 -12.52 2.49
N TRP A 52 -2.96 -12.47 1.17
CA TRP A 52 -3.28 -13.58 0.29
C TRP A 52 -2.42 -14.82 0.59
N VAL A 53 -1.12 -14.64 0.85
CA VAL A 53 -0.22 -15.73 1.28
C VAL A 53 -0.64 -16.30 2.63
N TYR A 54 -1.01 -15.43 3.59
CA TYR A 54 -1.49 -15.84 4.91
C TYR A 54 -2.75 -16.72 4.81
N LEU A 55 -3.70 -16.34 3.95
CA LEU A 55 -4.97 -17.05 3.81
C LEU A 55 -4.86 -18.36 2.99
N ASN A 56 -4.00 -18.41 1.97
CA ASN A 56 -4.01 -19.52 1.00
C ASN A 56 -2.80 -20.47 1.11
N ILE A 57 -1.67 -20.02 1.66
CA ILE A 57 -0.41 -20.78 1.63
C ILE A 57 0.02 -21.20 3.03
N SER A 58 0.26 -20.25 3.94
CA SER A 58 0.78 -20.54 5.28
C SER A 58 0.60 -19.37 6.24
N ASP A 59 0.37 -19.70 7.51
CA ASP A 59 0.32 -18.79 8.65
C ASP A 59 1.70 -18.36 9.17
N ASN A 60 2.80 -18.83 8.57
CA ASN A 60 4.14 -18.48 8.99
C ASN A 60 4.43 -17.00 8.73
N ALA A 61 4.62 -16.25 9.83
CA ALA A 61 4.89 -14.81 9.82
C ALA A 61 6.07 -14.41 8.93
N TRP A 62 7.12 -15.24 8.84
CA TRP A 62 8.29 -14.95 8.00
C TRP A 62 7.99 -15.05 6.51
N LEU A 63 7.18 -16.04 6.11
CA LEU A 63 6.75 -16.21 4.72
C LEU A 63 5.84 -15.05 4.28
N VAL A 64 4.91 -14.66 5.15
CA VAL A 64 4.03 -13.50 4.91
C VAL A 64 4.85 -12.22 4.78
N ALA A 65 5.79 -11.97 5.69
CA ALA A 65 6.67 -10.80 5.64
C ALA A 65 7.55 -10.77 4.39
N LEU A 66 8.08 -11.93 3.96
CA LEU A 66 8.88 -12.00 2.73
C LEU A 66 8.01 -11.70 1.50
N ALA A 67 6.80 -12.24 1.46
CA ALA A 67 5.87 -12.00 0.36
C ALA A 67 5.45 -10.53 0.26
N THR A 68 5.13 -9.87 1.38
CA THR A 68 4.79 -8.43 1.38
C THR A 68 5.94 -7.58 0.87
N VAL A 69 7.17 -7.86 1.31
CA VAL A 69 8.37 -7.13 0.88
C VAL A 69 8.61 -7.31 -0.62
N ILE A 70 8.60 -8.55 -1.12
CA ILE A 70 8.83 -8.84 -2.54
C ILE A 70 7.75 -8.19 -3.41
N ALA A 71 6.48 -8.28 -3.00
CA ALA A 71 5.37 -7.67 -3.73
C ALA A 71 5.49 -6.14 -3.76
N THR A 72 5.81 -5.50 -2.63
CA THR A 72 5.99 -4.04 -2.55
C THR A 72 7.14 -3.57 -3.43
N ILE A 73 8.27 -4.31 -3.45
CA ILE A 73 9.40 -4.02 -4.34
C ILE A 73 8.99 -4.15 -5.80
N ALA A 74 8.27 -5.21 -6.16
CA ALA A 74 7.81 -5.42 -7.53
C ALA A 74 6.90 -4.28 -8.01
N VAL A 75 5.95 -3.84 -7.17
CA VAL A 75 5.08 -2.69 -7.47
C VAL A 75 5.89 -1.39 -7.54
N GLY A 76 6.86 -1.18 -6.65
CA GLY A 76 7.77 -0.03 -6.70
C GLY A 76 8.54 0.05 -8.02
N ILE A 77 9.10 -1.07 -8.48
CA ILE A 77 9.79 -1.17 -9.77
C ILE A 77 8.83 -0.90 -10.93
N TYR A 78 7.59 -1.38 -10.86
CA TYR A 78 6.55 -1.12 -11.85
C TYR A 78 6.24 0.39 -11.96
N VAL A 79 6.03 1.06 -10.83
CA VAL A 79 5.81 2.51 -10.76
C VAL A 79 7.01 3.28 -11.29
N GLU A 80 8.23 2.91 -10.89
CA GLU A 80 9.45 3.60 -11.32
C GLU A 80 9.65 3.51 -12.84
N ARG A 81 9.43 2.33 -13.42
CA ARG A 81 9.60 2.14 -14.87
C ARG A 81 8.55 2.87 -15.70
N LEU A 82 7.30 2.89 -15.27
CA LEU A 82 6.21 3.48 -16.06
C LEU A 82 6.05 4.98 -15.85
N CYS A 83 6.15 5.46 -14.61
CA CYS A 83 6.05 6.91 -14.32
C CYS A 83 7.39 7.61 -14.50
N PHE A 84 8.40 7.20 -13.72
CA PHE A 84 9.55 8.06 -13.46
C PHE A 84 10.67 7.91 -14.48
N ARG A 85 10.84 6.72 -15.06
CA ARG A 85 11.81 6.49 -16.13
C ARG A 85 11.36 7.07 -17.47
N ALA A 86 10.05 7.12 -17.72
CA ALA A 86 9.49 7.63 -18.97
C ALA A 86 9.50 9.18 -19.05
N ILE A 87 9.53 9.87 -17.91
CA ILE A 87 9.33 11.31 -17.82
C ILE A 87 10.68 12.02 -17.57
N ARG A 88 10.98 13.03 -18.41
CA ARG A 88 12.19 13.86 -18.27
C ARG A 88 12.19 14.62 -16.93
N HIS A 89 13.39 14.87 -16.40
CA HIS A 89 13.63 15.36 -15.04
C HIS A 89 12.91 16.67 -14.65
N ASP A 90 12.47 17.48 -15.62
CA ASP A 90 11.88 18.81 -15.39
C ASP A 90 10.34 18.84 -15.45
N ALA A 91 9.67 17.73 -15.75
CA ALA A 91 8.22 17.71 -15.96
C ALA A 91 7.44 17.28 -14.70
N THR A 92 7.48 18.10 -13.64
CA THR A 92 6.82 17.81 -12.35
C THR A 92 5.33 17.50 -12.50
N ILE A 93 4.59 18.31 -13.28
CA ILE A 93 3.15 18.11 -13.51
C ILE A 93 2.89 16.80 -14.25
N ALA A 94 3.71 16.46 -15.26
CA ALA A 94 3.59 15.19 -15.98
C ALA A 94 3.81 14.00 -15.04
N SER A 95 4.79 14.09 -14.12
CA SER A 95 5.05 13.03 -13.13
C SER A 95 3.87 12.81 -12.19
N MET A 96 3.20 13.89 -11.77
CA MET A 96 2.01 13.82 -10.93
C MET A 96 0.84 13.14 -11.67
N VAL A 97 0.53 13.58 -12.89
CA VAL A 97 -0.56 13.00 -13.70
C VAL A 97 -0.30 11.52 -14.01
N SER A 98 0.96 11.17 -14.32
CA SER A 98 1.33 9.77 -14.55
C SER A 98 1.20 8.93 -13.29
N SER A 99 1.62 9.43 -12.14
CA SER A 99 1.45 8.72 -10.86
C SER A 99 -0.03 8.54 -10.48
N PHE A 100 -0.90 9.48 -10.86
CA PHE A 100 -2.34 9.37 -10.69
C PHE A 100 -2.94 8.29 -11.59
N ALA A 101 -2.50 8.19 -12.85
CA ALA A 101 -2.91 7.11 -13.75
C ALA A 101 -2.50 5.74 -13.21
N ILE A 102 -1.27 5.61 -12.68
CA ILE A 102 -0.83 4.38 -12.04
C ILE A 102 -1.60 4.10 -10.76
N TRP A 103 -1.91 5.09 -9.94
CA TRP A 103 -2.81 4.90 -8.78
C TRP A 103 -4.10 4.23 -9.23
N MET A 104 -4.85 4.85 -10.16
CA MET A 104 -6.12 4.27 -10.64
C MET A 104 -5.93 2.85 -11.17
N GLN A 105 -4.83 2.58 -11.88
CA GLN A 105 -4.54 1.23 -12.35
C GLN A 105 -4.28 0.22 -11.22
N LEU A 106 -3.53 0.59 -10.18
CA LEU A 106 -3.27 -0.28 -9.03
C LEU A 106 -4.55 -0.57 -8.22
N GLU A 107 -5.43 0.42 -8.09
CA GLU A 107 -6.76 0.25 -7.46
C GLU A 107 -7.65 -0.69 -8.27
N GLU A 108 -7.73 -0.50 -9.59
CA GLU A 108 -8.49 -1.38 -10.48
C GLU A 108 -7.97 -2.82 -10.45
N VAL A 109 -6.65 -3.01 -10.42
CA VAL A 109 -6.03 -4.33 -10.25
C VAL A 109 -6.41 -4.93 -8.90
N ALA A 110 -6.40 -4.14 -7.83
CA ALA A 110 -6.82 -4.61 -6.52
C ALA A 110 -8.30 -5.02 -6.51
N MET A 111 -9.19 -4.24 -7.14
CA MET A 111 -10.62 -4.59 -7.24
C MET A 111 -10.86 -5.87 -8.03
N HIS A 112 -10.13 -6.08 -9.13
CA HIS A 112 -10.26 -7.30 -9.94
C HIS A 112 -9.71 -8.54 -9.25
N LEU A 113 -8.61 -8.40 -8.50
CA LEU A 113 -8.00 -9.51 -7.76
C LEU A 113 -8.74 -9.81 -6.46
N LEU A 114 -9.43 -8.84 -5.88
CA LEU A 114 -10.14 -8.96 -4.60
C LEU A 114 -11.63 -8.57 -4.72
N PRO A 115 -12.45 -9.34 -5.47
CA PRO A 115 -13.87 -9.04 -5.69
C PRO A 115 -14.76 -9.13 -4.43
N GLU A 116 -14.27 -9.67 -3.31
CA GLU A 116 -15.10 -10.12 -2.18
C GLU A 116 -15.61 -9.04 -1.20
N ARG A 117 -15.54 -7.74 -1.52
CA ARG A 117 -15.95 -6.67 -0.58
C ARG A 117 -16.87 -5.58 -1.14
N THR A 118 -17.53 -5.77 -2.28
CA THR A 118 -18.75 -4.99 -2.57
C THR A 118 -19.89 -5.54 -1.74
N TYR A 119 -20.06 -5.04 -0.51
CA TYR A 119 -21.28 -5.29 0.25
C TYR A 119 -22.44 -4.58 -0.47
N PRO A 120 -23.40 -5.31 -1.06
CA PRO A 120 -24.59 -4.65 -1.58
C PRO A 120 -25.29 -3.92 -0.43
N PHE A 121 -25.71 -2.68 -0.69
CA PHE A 121 -26.44 -1.91 0.29
C PHE A 121 -27.70 -2.69 0.68
N PRO A 122 -28.01 -2.88 1.98
CA PRO A 122 -29.19 -3.62 2.40
C PRO A 122 -30.42 -2.94 1.80
N ALA A 123 -31.26 -3.71 1.11
CA ALA A 123 -32.47 -3.20 0.50
C ALA A 123 -33.40 -2.64 1.59
N PHE A 124 -33.83 -1.39 1.44
CA PHE A 124 -34.74 -0.74 2.40
C PHE A 124 -36.12 -1.41 2.45
N PHE A 125 -36.47 -2.18 1.43
CA PHE A 125 -37.72 -2.92 1.35
C PHE A 125 -37.44 -4.34 0.90
N THR A 126 -37.79 -5.31 1.76
CA THR A 126 -37.97 -6.71 1.39
C THR A 126 -39.30 -6.84 0.66
N THR A 127 -39.29 -7.09 -0.64
CA THR A 127 -40.48 -7.63 -1.33
C THR A 127 -40.65 -9.10 -1.05
#